data_AF-A0A3L6VLX1-F1
#
_entry.id   AF-A0A3L6VLX1-F1
#
_cell.length_a   1.000
_cell.length_b   1.000
_cell.length_c   1.000
_cell.angle_alpha   90.00
_cell.angle_beta   90.00
_cell.angle_gamma   90.00
#
_symmetry.space_group_name_H-M   'P 1'
#
loop_
_entity.id
_entity.type
_entity.pdbx_description
1 polymer ?
#
loop_
_entity_poly.entity_id
_entity_poly.type
_entity_poly.pdbx_seq_one_letter_code
_entity_poly.pdbx_strand_id
1 'polypeptide(L)'
;MSLKKRGIALLQHKSIRKVTGDLSVSYIVVRNWKRVSDKIDKFKCNKKSTNLRGVGRPPVLPEPDALLHAKRTITDLERTRAEFAVSFHAKHATTADDCVYKVDETGIQYDMPPRYTWSKKGGTPKLSKGEKHSYRMTAVLMYACFRQTQLPTANLSMSRSWLLSSAICVTCV
;
A
#
# COMPACT_ATOMS: atom_id res chain seq x y z
N MET A 1 -14.27 -11.55 25.37
CA MET A 1 -14.78 -12.57 24.43
C MET A 1 -14.41 -12.20 23.00
N SER A 2 -14.24 -13.16 22.09
CA SER A 2 -14.11 -12.84 20.66
C SER A 2 -15.45 -12.37 20.09
N LEU A 3 -15.41 -11.56 19.03
CA LEU A 3 -16.61 -10.99 18.41
C LEU A 3 -17.58 -12.08 17.91
N LYS A 4 -17.05 -13.21 17.40
CA LYS A 4 -17.84 -14.39 16.99
C LYS A 4 -18.60 -15.02 18.17
N LYS A 5 -17.94 -15.22 19.32
CA LYS A 5 -18.59 -15.80 20.52
C LYS A 5 -19.62 -14.86 21.12
N ARG A 6 -19.37 -13.55 21.10
CA ARG A 6 -20.36 -12.53 21.49
C ARG A 6 -21.59 -12.58 20.57
N GLY A 7 -21.40 -12.71 19.25
CA GLY A 7 -22.50 -12.87 18.30
C GLY A 7 -23.33 -14.12 18.54
N ILE A 8 -22.70 -15.27 18.80
CA ILE A 8 -23.40 -16.52 19.12
C ILE A 8 -24.18 -16.42 20.43
N ALA A 9 -23.61 -15.82 21.47
CA ALA A 9 -24.32 -15.59 22.74
C ALA A 9 -25.55 -14.69 22.54
N LEU A 10 -25.43 -13.62 21.74
CA LEU A 10 -26.58 -12.76 21.43
C LEU A 10 -27.67 -13.49 20.63
N LEU A 11 -27.32 -14.46 19.79
CA LEU A 11 -28.28 -15.28 19.05
C LEU A 11 -29.14 -16.19 19.94
N GLN A 12 -28.79 -16.40 21.21
CA GLN A 12 -29.64 -17.14 22.16
C GLN A 12 -30.91 -16.36 22.54
N HIS A 13 -30.83 -15.03 22.52
CA HIS A 13 -31.91 -14.15 22.99
C HIS A 13 -32.39 -13.13 21.94
N LYS A 14 -31.69 -13.00 20.80
CA LYS A 14 -32.00 -12.04 19.74
C LYS A 14 -32.02 -12.69 18.36
N SER A 15 -32.84 -12.15 17.47
CA SER A 15 -32.89 -12.59 16.07
C SER A 15 -31.63 -12.16 15.30
N ILE A 16 -31.28 -12.90 14.24
CA ILE A 16 -30.10 -12.61 13.39
C ILE A 16 -30.10 -11.16 12.91
N ARG A 17 -31.27 -10.63 12.49
CA ARG A 17 -31.42 -9.24 11.99
C ARG A 17 -31.12 -8.20 13.08
N LYS A 18 -31.42 -8.49 14.35
CA LYS A 18 -31.14 -7.57 15.46
C LYS A 18 -29.67 -7.63 15.85
N VAL A 19 -29.09 -8.83 15.86
CA VAL A 19 -27.65 -9.04 16.12
C VAL A 19 -26.78 -8.38 15.05
N THR A 20 -27.22 -8.34 13.79
CA THR A 20 -26.47 -7.67 12.71
C THR A 20 -26.40 -6.17 12.88
N GLY A 21 -27.50 -5.54 13.34
CA GLY A 21 -27.52 -4.12 13.68
C GLY A 21 -26.64 -3.82 14.89
N ASP A 22 -26.74 -4.61 15.96
CA ASP A 22 -25.97 -4.41 17.19
C ASP A 22 -24.46 -4.57 17.01
N LEU A 23 -24.02 -5.43 16.07
CA LEU A 23 -22.61 -5.71 15.82
C LEU A 23 -22.05 -4.99 14.58
N SER A 24 -22.88 -4.29 13.81
CA SER A 24 -22.52 -3.73 12.49
C SER A 24 -21.85 -4.77 11.57
N VAL A 25 -22.38 -6.00 11.57
CA VAL A 25 -21.88 -7.13 10.76
C VAL A 25 -22.97 -7.60 9.81
N SER A 26 -22.60 -7.90 8.57
CA SER A 26 -23.55 -8.37 7.55
C SER A 26 -24.32 -9.62 8.00
N TYR A 27 -25.60 -9.68 7.62
CA TYR A 27 -26.51 -10.77 7.90
C TYR A 27 -25.95 -12.15 7.52
N ILE A 28 -25.28 -12.25 6.37
CA ILE A 28 -24.72 -13.51 5.87
C ILE A 28 -23.65 -14.05 6.85
N VAL A 29 -22.85 -13.16 7.42
CA VAL A 29 -21.77 -13.50 8.34
C VAL A 29 -22.33 -14.07 9.64
N VAL A 30 -23.36 -13.43 10.21
CA VAL A 30 -24.03 -13.91 11.44
C VAL A 30 -24.76 -15.23 11.18
N ARG A 31 -25.41 -15.39 10.02
CA ARG A 31 -26.02 -16.68 9.59
C ARG A 31 -24.97 -17.78 9.52
N ASN A 32 -23.81 -17.51 8.94
CA ASN A 32 -22.72 -18.48 8.83
C ASN A 32 -22.15 -18.84 10.21
N TRP A 33 -22.00 -17.88 11.12
CA TRP A 33 -21.57 -18.17 12.50
C TRP A 33 -22.55 -19.07 13.23
N LYS A 34 -23.87 -18.86 13.05
CA LYS A 34 -24.88 -19.76 13.60
C LYS A 34 -24.73 -21.19 13.08
N ARG A 35 -24.44 -21.37 11.78
CA ARG A 35 -24.24 -22.71 11.18
C ARG A 35 -23.01 -23.44 11.72
N VAL A 36 -21.97 -22.71 12.13
CA VAL A 36 -20.72 -23.29 12.63
C VAL A 36 -20.51 -23.03 14.13
N SER A 37 -21.58 -22.77 14.89
CA SER A 37 -21.50 -22.40 16.31
C SER A 37 -20.73 -23.42 17.13
N ASP A 38 -21.04 -24.71 16.95
CA ASP A 38 -20.42 -25.79 17.72
C ASP A 38 -18.91 -25.86 17.47
N LYS A 39 -18.48 -25.61 16.23
CA LYS A 39 -17.06 -25.53 15.88
C LYS A 39 -16.41 -24.31 16.52
N ILE A 40 -17.10 -23.16 16.56
CA ILE A 40 -16.60 -21.92 17.17
C ILE A 40 -16.50 -22.05 18.70
N ASP A 41 -17.45 -22.73 19.33
CA ASP A 41 -17.47 -22.93 20.78
C ASP A 41 -16.43 -23.94 21.23
N LYS A 42 -16.30 -25.07 20.51
CA LYS A 42 -15.24 -26.08 20.70
C LYS A 42 -13.83 -25.56 20.38
N PHE A 43 -13.71 -24.53 19.55
CA PHE A 43 -12.40 -23.96 19.18
C PHE A 43 -11.75 -23.24 20.38
N LYS A 44 -10.81 -23.92 21.02
CA LYS A 44 -9.95 -23.40 22.09
C LYS A 44 -8.72 -22.72 21.48
N CYS A 45 -8.90 -21.53 20.91
CA CYS A 45 -7.78 -20.72 20.47
C CYS A 45 -6.95 -20.27 21.68
N ASN A 46 -5.63 -20.51 21.67
CA ASN A 46 -4.71 -19.74 22.50
C ASN A 46 -4.85 -18.27 22.06
N LYS A 47 -5.18 -17.32 22.95
CA LYS A 47 -5.25 -15.88 22.62
C LYS A 47 -3.86 -15.37 22.22
N LYS A 48 -3.34 -15.79 21.08
CA LYS A 48 -2.26 -15.10 20.41
C LYS A 48 -2.94 -13.90 19.78
N SER A 49 -2.98 -12.78 20.50
CA SER A 49 -3.11 -11.53 19.79
C SER A 49 -1.92 -11.49 18.82
N THR A 50 -2.19 -11.26 17.55
CA THR A 50 -1.14 -10.94 16.56
C THR A 50 -0.37 -9.70 16.99
N ASN A 51 -0.96 -8.90 17.87
CA ASN A 51 -0.42 -7.68 18.40
C ASN A 51 0.16 -7.98 19.79
N LEU A 52 1.45 -7.72 20.00
CA LEU A 52 2.02 -7.68 21.34
C LEU A 52 1.28 -6.60 22.15
N ARG A 53 1.20 -6.73 23.48
CA ARG A 53 0.72 -5.62 24.33
C ARG A 53 1.61 -4.40 24.06
N GLY A 54 1.02 -3.26 23.72
CA GLY A 54 1.74 -2.05 23.30
C GLY A 54 1.83 -1.82 21.79
N VAL A 55 1.30 -2.71 20.94
CA VAL A 55 1.22 -2.53 19.47
C VAL A 55 -0.06 -1.79 19.07
N GLY A 56 -0.50 -0.83 19.88
CA GLY A 56 -1.29 0.27 19.33
C GLY A 56 -0.35 1.06 18.43
N ARG A 57 -0.80 1.50 17.26
CA ARG A 57 -0.06 2.51 16.50
C ARG A 57 0.13 3.69 17.46
N PRO A 58 1.36 4.03 17.88
CA PRO A 58 1.56 5.27 18.62
C PRO A 58 1.01 6.41 17.77
N PRO A 59 0.41 7.46 18.35
CA PRO A 59 0.20 8.69 17.59
C PRO A 59 1.58 9.12 17.04
N VAL A 60 1.82 8.83 15.75
CA VAL A 60 3.13 9.01 15.10
C VAL A 60 3.44 10.49 14.90
N LEU A 61 2.45 11.36 15.04
CA LEU A 61 2.57 12.77 14.71
C LEU A 61 2.55 13.58 16.01
N PRO A 62 3.71 14.10 16.46
CA PRO A 62 3.67 15.22 17.39
C PRO A 62 2.90 16.33 16.69
N GLU A 63 1.86 16.84 17.35
CA GLU A 63 1.12 18.04 16.95
C GLU A 63 0.30 17.93 15.64
N PRO A 64 -0.89 17.27 15.68
CA PRO A 64 -1.75 17.11 14.51
C PRO A 64 -2.31 18.43 13.96
N ASP A 65 -2.43 19.47 14.79
CA ASP A 65 -3.03 20.75 14.42
C ASP A 65 -2.09 21.57 13.54
N ALA A 66 -0.79 21.57 13.83
CA ALA A 66 0.24 22.19 12.99
C ALA A 66 0.28 21.57 11.59
N LEU A 67 0.12 20.24 11.51
CA LEU A 67 0.05 19.51 10.24
C LEU A 67 -1.22 19.83 9.44
N LEU A 68 -2.35 20.06 10.11
CA LEU A 68 -3.58 20.51 9.47
C LEU A 68 -3.45 21.93 8.91
N HIS A 69 -2.75 22.81 9.62
CA HIS A 69 -2.50 24.19 9.17
C HIS A 69 -1.47 24.26 8.03
N ALA A 70 -0.49 23.35 8.00
CA ALA A 70 0.50 23.26 6.94
C ALA A 70 -0.03 22.58 5.65
N LYS A 71 -1.12 21.80 5.74
CA LYS A 71 -1.72 21.14 4.59
C LYS A 71 -2.47 22.14 3.73
N ARG A 72 -1.98 22.34 2.51
CA ARG A 72 -2.72 23.05 1.47
C ARG A 72 -3.95 22.25 1.05
N THR A 73 -5.01 22.98 0.68
CA THR A 73 -6.19 22.35 0.11
C THR A 73 -5.87 21.77 -1.27
N ILE A 74 -6.65 20.77 -1.71
CA ILE A 74 -6.49 20.18 -3.05
C ILE A 74 -6.63 21.28 -4.13
N THR A 75 -7.56 22.21 -3.92
CA THR A 75 -7.80 23.36 -4.79
C THR A 75 -6.58 24.27 -4.91
N ASP A 76 -5.85 24.53 -3.82
CA ASP A 76 -4.63 25.35 -3.86
C ASP A 76 -3.50 24.65 -4.64
N LEU A 77 -3.41 23.32 -4.53
CA LEU A 77 -2.43 22.54 -5.29
C LEU A 77 -2.73 22.54 -6.79
N GLU A 78 -4.00 22.38 -7.17
CA GLU A 78 -4.45 22.45 -8.56
C GLU A 78 -4.19 23.83 -9.16
N ARG A 79 -4.48 24.89 -8.41
CA ARG A 79 -4.17 26.27 -8.81
C ARG A 79 -2.66 26.46 -9.02
N THR A 80 -1.83 26.04 -8.06
CA THR A 80 -0.37 26.14 -8.17
C THR A 80 0.14 25.40 -9.41
N ARG A 81 -0.41 24.20 -9.69
CA ARG A 81 -0.06 23.40 -10.89
C ARG A 81 -0.43 24.13 -12.18
N ALA A 82 -1.61 24.75 -12.24
CA ALA A 82 -2.07 25.48 -13.41
C ALA A 82 -1.24 26.75 -13.67
N GLU A 83 -0.99 27.54 -12.62
CA GLU A 83 -0.14 28.75 -12.70
C GLU A 83 1.28 28.40 -13.14
N PHE A 84 1.86 27.32 -12.60
CA PHE A 84 3.14 26.80 -13.05
C PHE A 84 3.11 26.43 -14.53
N ALA A 85 2.12 25.65 -14.99
CA ALA A 85 2.03 25.23 -16.38
C ALA A 85 1.96 26.42 -17.35
N VAL A 86 1.15 27.44 -17.05
CA VAL A 86 1.04 28.65 -17.88
C VAL A 86 2.38 29.38 -17.95
N SER A 87 3.02 29.61 -16.80
CA SER A 87 4.31 30.32 -16.76
C SER A 87 5.44 29.55 -17.43
N PHE A 88 5.44 28.22 -17.32
CA PHE A 88 6.41 27.33 -17.95
C PHE A 88 6.28 27.36 -19.47
N HIS A 89 5.06 27.18 -19.99
CA HIS A 89 4.83 27.21 -21.43
C HIS A 89 5.09 28.58 -22.02
N ALA A 90 4.76 29.68 -21.33
CA ALA A 90 5.07 31.02 -21.81
C ALA A 90 6.59 31.27 -21.96
N LYS A 91 7.40 30.75 -21.03
CA LYS A 91 8.87 30.93 -21.05
C LYS A 91 9.59 29.99 -22.01
N HIS A 92 9.10 28.77 -22.16
CA HIS A 92 9.78 27.71 -22.92
C HIS A 92 9.06 27.34 -24.22
N ALA A 93 8.08 28.14 -24.68
CA ALA A 93 7.34 27.88 -25.93
C ALA A 93 8.22 27.70 -27.16
N THR A 94 9.38 28.35 -27.20
CA THR A 94 10.32 28.32 -28.32
C THR A 94 11.45 27.30 -28.15
N THR A 95 11.54 26.65 -26.98
CA THR A 95 12.54 25.62 -26.71
C THR A 95 12.15 24.33 -27.43
N ALA A 96 13.11 23.65 -28.04
CA ALA A 96 12.87 22.37 -28.69
C ALA A 96 12.51 21.27 -27.66
N ASP A 97 11.57 20.40 -28.03
CA ASP A 97 11.02 19.36 -27.14
C ASP A 97 12.10 18.34 -26.68
N ASP A 98 13.20 18.21 -27.43
CA ASP A 98 14.34 17.33 -27.14
C ASP A 98 15.20 17.80 -25.94
N CYS A 99 15.01 19.05 -25.50
CA CYS A 99 15.77 19.64 -24.40
C CYS A 99 15.09 19.43 -23.02
N VAL A 100 13.93 18.76 -22.96
CA VAL A 100 13.19 18.52 -21.72
C VAL A 100 13.45 17.11 -21.21
N TYR A 101 14.21 17.02 -20.12
CA TYR A 101 14.45 15.77 -19.41
C TYR A 101 13.56 15.67 -18.18
N LYS A 102 12.84 14.56 -18.07
CA LYS A 102 12.07 14.20 -16.89
C LYS A 102 12.94 13.31 -16.00
N VAL A 103 13.04 13.68 -14.73
CA VAL A 103 13.74 12.90 -13.70
C VAL A 103 12.71 12.48 -12.67
N ASP A 104 12.64 11.19 -12.37
CA ASP A 104 11.76 10.64 -11.35
C ASP A 104 12.48 9.61 -10.49
N GLU A 105 12.14 9.56 -9.20
CA GLU A 105 12.65 8.54 -8.27
C GLU A 105 11.56 7.49 -8.04
N THR A 106 11.82 6.25 -8.47
CA THR A 106 10.89 5.15 -8.28
C THR A 106 11.42 4.12 -7.30
N GLY A 107 10.55 3.68 -6.39
CA GLY A 107 10.84 2.59 -5.47
C GLY A 107 10.55 1.24 -6.12
N ILE A 108 11.60 0.47 -6.41
CA ILE A 108 11.48 -0.90 -6.88
C ILE A 108 11.36 -1.82 -5.65
N GLN A 109 10.15 -2.31 -5.43
CA GLN A 109 9.89 -3.37 -4.45
C GLN A 109 10.14 -4.71 -5.13
N TYR A 110 10.84 -5.63 -4.45
CA TYR A 110 10.91 -7.01 -4.92
C TYR A 110 9.51 -7.63 -4.78
N ASP A 111 8.79 -7.70 -5.90
CA ASP A 111 7.40 -8.18 -5.96
C ASP A 111 7.27 -9.68 -5.61
N MET A 112 8.39 -10.40 -5.62
CA MET A 112 8.43 -11.79 -5.24
C MET A 112 8.92 -11.90 -3.79
N PRO A 113 8.10 -12.35 -2.82
CA PRO A 113 8.67 -12.87 -1.57
C PRO A 113 9.67 -13.97 -1.97
N PRO A 114 10.85 -14.04 -1.33
CA PRO A 114 11.90 -14.97 -1.75
C PRO A 114 11.32 -16.37 -1.96
N ARG A 115 11.38 -16.89 -3.20
CA ARG A 115 10.85 -18.24 -3.54
C ARG A 115 11.49 -19.34 -2.68
N TYR A 116 12.70 -19.07 -2.19
CA TYR A 116 13.44 -19.92 -1.27
C TYR A 116 14.03 -19.06 -0.16
N THR A 117 13.87 -19.48 1.09
CA THR A 117 14.51 -18.86 2.26
C THR A 117 15.58 -19.82 2.75
N TRP A 118 16.84 -19.38 2.77
CA TRP A 118 17.92 -20.21 3.29
C TRP A 118 17.77 -20.36 4.80
N SER A 119 17.77 -21.61 5.27
CA SER A 119 17.81 -21.92 6.70
C SER A 119 19.00 -22.82 6.98
N LYS A 120 19.56 -22.71 8.20
CA LYS A 120 20.54 -23.71 8.68
C LYS A 120 19.94 -25.11 8.53
N LYS A 121 20.78 -26.08 8.14
CA LYS A 121 20.36 -27.48 7.96
C LYS A 121 19.74 -28.00 9.27
N GLY A 122 18.45 -28.39 9.23
CA GLY A 122 17.66 -28.79 10.41
C GLY A 122 16.91 -27.69 11.15
N GLY A 123 17.02 -26.42 10.73
CA GLY A 123 16.27 -25.29 11.30
C GLY A 123 14.94 -25.02 10.57
N THR A 124 14.05 -24.25 11.19
CA THR A 124 12.80 -23.82 10.54
C THR A 124 13.02 -22.58 9.67
N PRO A 125 12.49 -22.52 8.43
CA PRO A 125 12.59 -21.33 7.56
C PRO A 125 11.67 -20.18 8.01
N LYS A 126 11.06 -20.28 9.20
CA LYS A 126 10.14 -19.28 9.73
C LYS A 126 10.92 -18.04 10.13
N LEU A 127 10.63 -16.92 9.46
CA LEU A 127 11.17 -15.61 9.80
C LEU A 127 10.79 -15.26 11.24
N SER A 128 11.78 -15.15 12.13
CA SER A 128 11.58 -14.73 13.50
C SER A 128 11.58 -13.20 13.58
N LYS A 129 10.40 -12.63 13.80
CA LYS A 129 10.10 -11.21 14.10
C LYS A 129 10.27 -10.22 12.92
N GLY A 130 9.16 -9.53 12.65
CA GLY A 130 9.14 -8.09 12.37
C GLY A 130 9.34 -7.64 10.93
N GLU A 131 10.24 -8.24 10.18
CA GLU A 131 10.61 -7.68 8.86
C GLU A 131 9.73 -8.27 7.76
N LYS A 132 8.55 -7.64 7.58
CA LYS A 132 7.54 -8.02 6.58
C LYS A 132 7.83 -7.44 5.19
N HIS A 133 8.88 -6.64 5.06
CA HIS A 133 9.19 -5.90 3.84
C HIS A 133 10.52 -6.39 3.30
N SER A 134 10.54 -6.89 2.07
CA SER A 134 11.77 -7.11 1.32
C SER A 134 12.54 -5.78 1.22
N TYR A 135 13.87 -5.85 1.09
CA TYR A 135 14.68 -4.68 0.71
C TYR A 135 14.00 -3.90 -0.44
N ARG A 136 13.92 -2.58 -0.33
CA ARG A 136 13.39 -1.71 -1.38
C ARG A 136 14.58 -1.04 -2.03
N MET A 137 14.74 -1.25 -3.33
CA MET A 137 15.71 -0.49 -4.13
C MET A 137 15.05 0.81 -4.57
N THR A 138 15.76 1.92 -4.51
CA THR A 138 15.35 3.18 -5.14
C THR A 138 16.14 3.37 -6.42
N ALA A 139 15.46 3.75 -7.50
CA ALA A 139 16.07 4.02 -8.78
C ALA A 139 15.67 5.42 -9.24
N VAL A 140 16.66 6.23 -9.63
CA VAL A 140 16.43 7.54 -10.24
C VAL A 140 16.50 7.36 -11.76
N LEU A 141 15.41 7.69 -12.44
CA LEU A 141 15.23 7.53 -13.87
C LEU A 141 15.20 8.90 -14.53
N MET A 142 16.13 9.15 -15.44
CA MET A 142 16.13 10.32 -16.31
C MET A 142 15.79 9.89 -17.74
N TYR A 143 14.80 10.53 -18.35
CA TYR A 143 14.41 10.28 -19.73
C TYR A 143 14.04 11.57 -20.46
N ALA A 144 14.44 11.66 -21.73
CA ALA A 144 14.07 12.78 -22.60
C ALA A 144 12.60 12.64 -23.03
N CYS A 145 11.86 13.75 -23.03
CA CYS A 145 10.46 13.77 -23.43
C CYS A 145 10.33 13.91 -24.95
N PHE A 146 10.49 12.81 -25.71
CA PHE A 146 10.09 12.81 -27.12
C PHE A 146 8.55 12.84 -27.20
N ARG A 147 7.96 13.67 -28.09
CA ARG A 147 6.51 13.81 -28.24
C ARG A 147 5.81 12.45 -28.22
N GLN A 148 4.94 12.33 -27.23
CA GLN A 148 4.04 11.25 -26.86
C GLN A 148 3.55 10.36 -28.03
N THR A 149 4.13 9.16 -28.19
CA THR A 149 3.29 7.97 -28.41
C THR A 149 2.99 7.40 -27.04
N GLN A 150 1.69 7.28 -26.71
CA GLN A 150 1.18 6.68 -25.49
C GLN A 150 1.97 5.40 -25.16
N LEU A 151 2.48 5.26 -23.93
CA LEU A 151 2.94 3.97 -23.43
C LEU A 151 1.69 3.08 -23.31
N PRO A 152 1.53 2.02 -24.12
CA PRO A 152 0.44 1.09 -23.88
C PRO A 152 0.75 0.35 -22.58
N THR A 153 -0.20 0.35 -21.66
CA THR A 153 -0.23 -0.57 -20.52
C THR A 153 -0.44 -1.99 -21.02
N ALA A 154 0.59 -2.62 -21.60
CA ALA A 154 0.67 -4.05 -21.82
C ALA A 154 2.09 -4.46 -22.22
N ASN A 155 2.69 -5.33 -21.41
CA ASN A 155 3.86 -6.17 -21.69
C ASN A 155 5.17 -5.44 -22.03
N LEU A 156 6.12 -5.52 -21.09
CA LEU A 156 7.54 -5.25 -21.28
C LEU A 156 8.12 -6.21 -22.34
N SER A 157 7.90 -5.94 -23.63
CA SER A 157 8.82 -6.35 -24.68
C SER A 157 9.67 -5.13 -25.04
N MET A 158 10.83 -5.04 -24.42
CA MET A 158 11.80 -3.97 -24.60
C MET A 158 12.37 -4.05 -26.03
N SER A 159 11.86 -3.22 -26.93
CA SER A 159 12.42 -3.04 -28.27
C SER A 159 13.78 -2.33 -28.17
N ARG A 160 14.77 -2.83 -28.93
CA ARG A 160 16.18 -2.38 -28.91
C ARG A 160 16.38 -0.91 -29.29
N SER A 161 15.37 -0.25 -29.85
CA SER A 161 15.42 1.16 -30.27
C SER A 161 15.45 2.16 -29.11
N TRP A 162 15.00 1.76 -27.91
CA TRP A 162 14.89 2.64 -26.73
C TRP A 162 16.20 2.76 -25.92
N LEU A 163 17.22 1.97 -26.26
CA LEU A 163 18.43 1.84 -25.43
C LEU A 163 19.49 2.93 -25.67
N LEU A 164 19.30 3.84 -26.64
CA LEU A 164 20.37 4.75 -27.08
C LEU A 164 20.40 6.12 -26.38
N SER A 165 19.50 6.45 -25.44
CA SER A 165 19.53 7.77 -24.77
C SER A 165 19.13 7.79 -23.30
N SER A 166 19.05 6.63 -22.63
CA SER A 166 18.70 6.56 -21.20
C SER A 166 19.94 6.23 -20.37
N ALA A 167 20.46 7.20 -19.63
CA ALA A 167 21.44 6.94 -18.57
C ALA A 167 20.67 6.50 -17.31
N ILE A 168 20.68 5.20 -17.02
CA ILE A 168 20.15 4.66 -15.77
C ILE A 168 21.30 4.71 -14.75
N CYS A 169 21.22 5.64 -13.80
CA CYS A 169 22.13 5.66 -12.65
C CYS A 169 21.46 4.91 -11.50
N VAL A 170 21.91 3.69 -11.21
CA VAL A 170 21.43 2.91 -10.07
C VAL A 170 22.34 3.17 -8.88
N THR A 171 21.83 3.85 -7.86
CA THR A 171 22.52 4.02 -6.58
C THR A 171 21.82 3.17 -5.52
N CYS A 172 22.52 2.21 -4.91
CA CYS A 172 22.10 1.61 -3.64
C CYS A 172 22.27 2.67 -2.54
N VAL A 173 21.20 2.95 -1.79
CA VAL A 173 21.27 3.59 -0.47
C VAL A 173 20.87 2.56 0.57
#